data_AF-A0A7J8CJ53-F1
#
_entry.id   AF-A0A7J8CJ53-F1
#
_cell.length_a   1.000
_cell.length_b   1.000
_cell.length_c   1.000
_cell.angle_alpha   90.00
_cell.angle_beta   90.00
_cell.angle_gamma   90.00
#
_symmetry.space_group_name_H-M   'P 1'
#
loop_
_entity.id
_entity.type
_entity.pdbx_description
1 polymer ?
#
loop_
_entity_poly.entity_id
_entity_poly.type
_entity_poly.pdbx_seq_one_letter_code
_entity_poly.pdbx_strand_id
1 'polypeptide(L)'
;MAPFTKLKENASKPTAFSSHSCPTCVGEHSKDCLPNFVTTDSCPYDAPKCYSSTLRFQAGYLNTTFLLMGCARDHHKILAHAHHIGYIRVTEILNILERAQIAGAKPSKCAAWGILSGLLLAFRN
;
A
#
# COMPACT_ATOMS: atom_id res chain seq x y z
N MET A 1 28.65 -0.84 19.69
CA MET A 1 27.44 -1.28 18.95
C MET A 1 26.23 -0.77 19.72
N ALA A 2 25.43 0.12 19.12
CA ALA A 2 24.17 0.53 19.73
C ALA A 2 23.21 -0.67 19.77
N PRO A 3 22.38 -0.82 20.82
CA PRO A 3 21.44 -1.93 20.88
C PRO A 3 20.41 -1.78 19.77
N PHE A 4 20.04 -2.88 19.12
CA PHE A 4 18.81 -2.94 18.36
C PHE A 4 17.68 -2.43 19.25
N THR A 5 16.97 -1.39 18.81
CA THR A 5 15.82 -0.87 19.55
C THR A 5 14.82 -1.99 19.71
N LYS A 6 14.68 -2.53 20.93
CA LYS A 6 13.57 -3.42 21.26
C LYS A 6 12.30 -2.61 21.13
N LEU A 7 11.60 -2.75 20.01
CA LEU A 7 10.21 -2.32 19.90
C LEU A 7 9.42 -3.20 20.86
N LYS A 8 9.26 -2.73 22.09
CA LYS A 8 8.33 -3.34 23.04
C LYS A 8 6.94 -2.97 22.54
N GLU A 9 6.26 -3.95 21.96
CA GLU A 9 4.82 -3.87 21.74
C GLU A 9 4.17 -3.81 23.12
N ASN A 10 3.98 -2.59 23.63
CA ASN A 10 3.03 -2.37 24.68
C ASN A 10 1.69 -2.72 24.04
N ALA A 11 1.08 -3.84 24.45
CA ALA A 11 -0.22 -4.26 23.98
C ALA A 11 -1.11 -3.02 23.87
N SER A 12 -1.40 -2.64 22.63
CA SER A 12 -2.14 -1.43 22.31
C SER A 12 -3.43 -1.50 23.12
N LYS A 13 -3.60 -0.59 24.09
CA LYS A 13 -4.91 -0.33 24.68
C LYS A 13 -5.86 -0.18 23.50
N PRO A 14 -6.96 -0.95 23.37
CA PRO A 14 -7.78 -0.94 22.17
C PRO A 14 -8.17 0.50 21.85
N THR A 15 -7.42 1.11 20.93
CA THR A 15 -7.73 2.42 20.43
C THR A 15 -8.93 2.12 19.55
N ALA A 16 -10.06 2.77 19.82
CA ALA A 16 -11.24 2.58 19.00
C ALA A 16 -10.80 2.65 17.52
N PHE A 17 -11.15 1.65 16.72
CA PHE A 17 -10.79 1.64 15.32
C PHE A 17 -11.72 2.60 14.59
N SER A 18 -11.17 3.33 13.62
CA SER A 18 -11.98 4.07 12.68
C SER A 18 -12.69 3.10 11.72
N SER A 19 -13.72 3.57 11.02
CA SER A 19 -14.30 2.83 9.90
C SER A 19 -13.43 2.83 8.63
N HIS A 20 -12.25 3.46 8.68
CA HIS A 20 -11.33 3.55 7.55
C HIS A 20 -10.31 2.42 7.62
N SER A 21 -9.99 1.87 6.47
CA SER A 21 -8.91 0.91 6.30
C SER A 21 -7.96 1.38 5.20
N CYS A 22 -6.70 0.99 5.32
CA CYS A 22 -5.66 1.40 4.38
C CYS A 22 -4.82 0.21 3.93
N PRO A 23 -4.31 0.25 2.69
CA PRO A 23 -3.26 -0.66 2.27
C PRO A 23 -2.04 -0.53 3.17
N THR A 24 -1.48 -1.65 3.59
CA THR A 24 -0.35 -1.72 4.53
C THR A 24 0.76 -2.57 3.95
N CYS A 25 1.96 -2.00 3.88
CA CYS A 25 3.18 -2.71 3.53
C CYS A 25 4.42 -1.89 3.89
N VAL A 26 5.49 -2.58 4.29
CA VAL A 26 6.82 -2.02 4.49
C VAL A 26 7.85 -2.98 3.92
N GLY A 27 8.59 -2.55 2.89
CA GLY A 27 9.63 -3.41 2.30
C GLY A 27 10.15 -2.88 0.97
N GLU A 28 11.04 -3.63 0.33
CA GLU A 28 11.58 -3.30 -0.98
C GLU A 28 10.44 -3.20 -2.00
N HIS A 29 10.33 -2.06 -2.68
CA HIS A 29 9.19 -1.74 -3.53
C HIS A 29 8.98 -2.77 -4.66
N SER A 30 10.06 -3.29 -5.22
CA SER A 30 10.05 -4.26 -6.32
C SER A 30 9.86 -5.73 -5.91
N LYS A 31 9.80 -6.04 -4.62
CA LYS A 31 9.77 -7.43 -4.13
C LYS A 31 8.73 -7.65 -3.04
N ASP A 32 8.84 -6.90 -1.96
CA ASP A 32 8.09 -7.16 -0.73
C ASP A 32 6.69 -6.55 -0.75
N CYS A 33 6.53 -5.41 -1.44
CA CYS A 33 5.25 -4.70 -1.54
C CYS A 33 4.61 -4.80 -2.92
N LEU A 34 4.75 -5.94 -3.59
CA LEU A 34 3.98 -6.23 -4.80
C LEU A 34 2.48 -6.34 -4.48
N PRO A 35 1.57 -6.09 -5.44
CA PRO A 35 0.12 -6.05 -5.17
C PRO A 35 -0.44 -7.27 -4.41
N ASN A 36 0.15 -8.45 -4.60
CA ASN A 36 -0.28 -9.69 -3.93
C ASN A 36 0.18 -9.79 -2.45
N PHE A 37 1.09 -8.93 -2.02
CA PHE A 37 1.67 -8.92 -0.67
C PHE A 37 1.22 -7.72 0.17
N VAL A 38 0.43 -6.82 -0.41
CA VAL A 38 -0.16 -5.69 0.32
C VAL A 38 -1.40 -6.17 1.07
N THR A 39 -1.45 -5.94 2.37
CA THR A 39 -2.64 -6.20 3.19
C THR A 39 -3.49 -4.95 3.33
N THR A 40 -4.69 -5.07 3.90
CA THR A 40 -5.54 -3.94 4.23
C THR A 40 -5.90 -4.03 5.70
N ASP A 41 -5.44 -3.06 6.49
CA ASP A 41 -5.64 -3.04 7.93
C ASP A 41 -6.58 -1.89 8.33
N SER A 42 -7.33 -2.09 9.42
CA SER A 42 -8.20 -1.06 9.98
C SER A 42 -7.36 0.02 10.67
N CYS A 43 -7.65 1.28 10.38
CA CYS A 43 -6.91 2.39 10.96
C CYS A 43 -7.40 2.74 12.37
N PRO A 44 -6.49 3.09 13.29
CA PRO A 44 -6.89 3.61 14.58
C PRO A 44 -7.61 4.95 14.42
N TYR A 45 -8.49 5.29 15.35
CA TYR A 45 -9.31 6.50 15.27
C TYR A 45 -8.52 7.80 15.10
N ASP A 46 -7.33 7.88 15.70
CA ASP A 46 -6.47 9.06 15.64
C ASP A 46 -5.58 9.13 14.37
N ALA A 47 -5.59 8.09 13.53
CA ALA A 47 -4.84 8.05 12.27
C ALA A 47 -5.69 7.51 11.10
N PRO A 48 -6.81 8.16 10.74
CA PRO A 48 -7.78 7.61 9.79
C PRO A 48 -7.38 7.75 8.31
N LYS A 49 -6.27 8.45 8.01
CA LYS A 49 -5.85 8.74 6.63
C LYS A 49 -4.88 7.67 6.13
N CYS A 50 -4.93 7.37 4.84
CA CYS A 50 -3.96 6.49 4.22
C CYS A 50 -2.70 7.25 3.79
N TYR A 51 -1.56 6.67 4.11
CA TYR A 51 -0.25 7.16 3.75
C TYR A 51 0.41 6.20 2.77
N SER A 52 1.10 6.74 1.77
CA SER A 52 1.96 5.98 0.88
C SER A 52 3.14 6.84 0.47
N SER A 53 4.35 6.32 0.64
CA SER A 53 5.56 6.99 0.19
C SER A 53 6.61 5.99 -0.26
N THR A 54 7.46 6.46 -1.16
CA THR A 54 8.63 5.72 -1.61
C THR A 54 9.88 6.35 -1.02
N LEU A 55 10.67 5.54 -0.32
CA LEU A 55 11.90 5.91 0.36
C LEU A 55 13.09 5.34 -0.41
N ARG A 56 13.94 6.20 -0.94
CA ARG A 56 15.16 5.79 -1.64
C ARG A 56 16.38 5.98 -0.74
N PHE A 57 17.09 4.90 -0.47
CA PHE A 57 18.31 4.88 0.34
C PHE A 57 19.55 4.73 -0.55
N GLN A 58 20.52 5.62 -0.39
CA GLN A 58 21.74 5.66 -1.19
C GLN A 58 22.99 5.82 -0.32
N ALA A 59 23.93 4.87 -0.42
CA ALA A 59 25.23 4.91 0.27
C ALA A 59 26.23 3.94 -0.35
N GLY A 60 27.27 4.43 -1.04
CA GLY A 60 28.23 3.57 -1.74
C GLY A 60 27.51 2.65 -2.74
N TYR A 61 27.54 1.34 -2.51
CA TYR A 61 26.83 0.34 -3.31
C TYR A 61 25.36 0.14 -2.93
N LEU A 62 24.91 0.72 -1.82
CA LEU A 62 23.50 0.72 -1.45
C LEU A 62 22.75 1.69 -2.38
N ASN A 63 21.80 1.16 -3.15
CA ASN A 63 20.84 1.93 -3.95
C ASN A 63 19.52 1.16 -3.98
N THR A 64 18.77 1.27 -2.89
CA THR A 64 17.53 0.50 -2.68
C THR A 64 16.34 1.42 -2.46
N THR A 65 15.16 0.94 -2.83
CA THR A 65 13.91 1.69 -2.76
C THR A 65 12.89 0.89 -1.97
N PHE A 66 12.37 1.49 -0.92
CA PHE A 66 11.34 0.93 -0.06
C PHE A 66 10.00 1.61 -0.32
N LEU A 67 8.92 0.83 -0.23
CA LEU A 67 7.56 1.34 -0.19
C LEU A 67 7.06 1.27 1.26
N LEU A 68 6.48 2.36 1.73
CA LEU A 68 5.88 2.48 3.05
C LEU A 68 4.43 2.92 2.89
N MET A 69 3.51 2.03 3.26
CA MET A 69 2.06 2.25 3.22
C MET A 69 1.41 1.91 4.55
N GLY A 70 0.38 2.66 4.91
CA GLY A 70 -0.43 2.36 6.08
C GLY A 70 -1.29 3.53 6.54
N CYS A 71 -1.68 3.51 7.80
CA CYS A 71 -2.48 4.54 8.44
C CYS A 71 -1.60 5.68 8.97
N ALA A 72 -2.05 6.93 8.82
CA ALA A 72 -1.37 8.10 9.34
C ALA A 72 -2.36 9.17 9.81
N ARG A 73 -1.89 10.03 10.72
CA ARG A 73 -2.64 11.19 11.19
C ARG A 73 -2.79 12.24 10.10
N ASP A 74 -1.74 12.42 9.31
CA ASP A 74 -1.71 13.36 8.18
C ASP A 74 -0.86 12.86 7.02
N HIS A 75 -0.87 13.59 5.89
CA HIS A 75 -0.13 13.27 4.67
C HIS A 75 1.26 13.92 4.59
N HIS A 76 1.88 14.24 5.73
CA HIS A 76 3.22 14.80 5.75
C HIS A 76 4.29 13.72 5.62
N LYS A 77 5.43 14.09 5.02
CA LYS A 77 6.63 13.27 4.90
C LYS A 77 7.10 12.78 6.27
N ILE A 78 7.28 11.47 6.42
CA ILE A 78 7.70 10.85 7.70
C ILE A 78 9.12 11.26 8.05
N LEU A 79 9.98 11.46 7.05
CA LEU A 79 11.34 11.97 7.26
C LEU A 79 11.37 13.49 7.40
N ALA A 80 10.25 14.19 7.21
CA ALA A 80 10.17 15.65 7.20
C ALA A 80 11.26 16.29 6.32
N HIS A 81 12.30 16.87 6.94
CA HIS A 81 13.44 17.52 6.27
C HIS A 81 14.77 16.72 6.44
N ALA A 82 14.69 15.50 6.97
CA ALA A 82 15.83 14.63 7.13
C ALA A 82 16.18 13.97 5.80
N HIS A 83 17.32 14.35 5.23
CA HIS A 83 17.84 13.79 3.98
C HIS A 83 18.99 12.80 4.19
N HIS A 84 19.42 12.62 5.45
CA HIS A 84 20.55 11.78 5.82
C HIS A 84 20.25 11.01 7.11
N ILE A 85 20.51 9.71 7.10
CA ILE A 85 20.56 8.85 8.28
C ILE A 85 22.00 8.36 8.40
N GLY A 86 22.79 8.99 9.26
CA GLY A 86 24.24 8.81 9.26
C GLY A 86 24.83 9.15 7.89
N TYR A 87 25.59 8.23 7.29
CA TYR A 87 26.17 8.39 5.96
C TYR A 87 25.22 7.99 4.81
N ILE A 88 24.00 7.54 5.12
CA ILE A 88 23.02 7.11 4.13
C ILE A 88 22.17 8.31 3.71
N ARG A 89 22.17 8.63 2.41
CA ARG A 89 21.24 9.61 1.84
C ARG A 89 19.86 8.98 1.70
N VAL A 90 18.83 9.69 2.13
CA VAL A 90 17.44 9.23 2.05
C VAL A 90 16.57 10.28 1.36
N THR A 91 15.79 9.83 0.38
CA THR A 91 14.83 10.68 -0.33
C THR A 91 13.43 10.09 -0.18
N GLU A 92 12.49 10.90 0.28
CA GLU A 92 11.08 10.54 0.43
C GLU A 92 10.21 11.28 -0.60
N ILE A 93 9.46 10.49 -1.35
CA ILE A 93 8.47 10.94 -2.33
C ILE A 93 7.10 10.39 -1.90
N LEU A 94 6.14 11.29 -1.71
CA LEU A 94 4.76 10.90 -1.42
C LEU A 94 4.11 10.33 -2.68
N ASN A 95 3.46 9.18 -2.54
CA ASN A 95 2.71 8.57 -3.62
C ASN A 95 1.27 9.08 -3.58
N ILE A 96 0.72 9.44 -4.73
CA ILE A 96 -0.69 9.81 -4.83
C ILE A 96 -1.50 8.52 -4.72
N LEU A 97 -2.16 8.31 -3.58
CA LEU A 97 -3.05 7.18 -3.41
C LEU A 97 -4.41 7.53 -4.03
N GLU A 98 -4.64 7.05 -5.25
CA GLU A 98 -5.95 7.18 -5.89
C GLU A 98 -6.94 6.21 -5.22
N ARG A 99 -8.12 6.71 -4.80
CA ARG A 99 -9.14 5.90 -4.11
C ARG A 99 -9.53 4.62 -4.87
N ALA A 100 -9.33 4.57 -6.18
CA ALA A 100 -9.64 3.42 -7.02
C ALA A 100 -8.77 2.18 -6.72
N GLN A 101 -7.56 2.35 -6.17
CA GLN A 101 -6.70 1.22 -5.79
C GLN A 101 -7.05 0.63 -4.41
N ILE A 102 -7.90 1.31 -3.64
CA ILE A 102 -8.32 0.94 -2.27
C ILE A 102 -9.48 -0.06 -2.30
N ALA A 103 -10.29 -0.04 -3.37
CA ALA A 103 -11.27 -1.09 -3.64
C ALA A 103 -10.53 -2.24 -4.30
N GLY A 104 -9.97 -3.16 -3.49
CA GLY A 104 -9.27 -4.35 -3.95
C GLY A 104 -9.95 -4.93 -5.19
N ALA A 105 -9.15 -5.18 -6.23
CA ALA A 105 -9.60 -5.59 -7.56
C ALA A 105 -10.78 -6.55 -7.47
N LYS A 106 -12.00 -6.01 -7.56
CA LYS A 106 -13.19 -6.84 -7.76
C LYS A 106 -12.97 -7.44 -9.13
N PRO A 107 -12.91 -8.78 -9.29
CA PRO A 107 -12.86 -9.35 -10.61
C PRO A 107 -14.07 -8.80 -11.34
N SER A 108 -13.85 -8.01 -12.38
CA SER A 108 -14.90 -7.62 -13.30
C SER A 108 -15.39 -8.91 -13.94
N LYS A 109 -16.41 -9.53 -13.36
CA LYS A 109 -17.22 -10.49 -14.07
C LYS A 109 -17.92 -9.68 -15.16
N CYS A 110 -17.29 -9.58 -16.32
CA CYS A 110 -18.00 -9.27 -17.54
C CYS A 110 -19.13 -10.30 -17.63
N ALA A 111 -20.34 -9.87 -17.30
CA ALA A 111 -21.55 -10.62 -17.59
C ALA A 111 -21.70 -10.61 -19.10
N ALA A 112 -21.05 -11.57 -19.77
CA ALA A 112 -21.31 -11.88 -21.16
C ALA A 112 -22.66 -12.60 -21.25
N TRP A 113 -23.75 -11.87 -21.02
CA TRP A 113 -25.07 -12.30 -21.45
C TRP A 113 -25.47 -11.44 -22.65
N GLY A 114 -24.99 -11.87 -23.82
CA GLY A 114 -25.41 -11.36 -25.13
C GLY A 114 -25.73 -12.53 -26.05
N ILE A 115 -26.93 -13.09 -25.86
CA ILE A 115 -27.81 -13.77 -26.82
C ILE A 115 -27.15 -14.14 -28.16
N LEU A 116 -26.69 -15.38 -28.29
CA LEU A 116 -26.51 -16.04 -29.59
C LEU A 116 -27.82 -16.74 -29.95
N SER A 117 -28.72 -16.03 -30.63
CA SER A 117 -29.91 -16.64 -31.21
C SER A 117 -30.10 -16.10 -32.62
N GLY A 118 -29.93 -16.97 -33.61
CA GLY A 118 -30.29 -16.66 -34.99
C GLY A 118 -29.40 -17.32 -36.03
N LEU A 119 -29.43 -18.65 -36.13
CA LEU A 119 -29.07 -19.35 -37.37
C LEU A 119 -29.55 -20.80 -37.28
N LEU A 120 -30.79 -21.06 -37.68
CA LEU A 120 -31.29 -22.39 -38.04
C LEU A 120 -32.63 -22.26 -38.79
N LEU A 121 -32.57 -21.79 -40.04
CA LEU A 121 -33.57 -22.12 -41.06
C LEU A 121 -32.87 -22.23 -42.41
N ALA A 122 -31.99 -23.23 -42.51
CA ALA A 122 -31.74 -23.90 -43.77
C ALA A 122 -31.95 -25.39 -43.49
N PHE A 123 -32.64 -26.07 -44.40
CA PHE A 123 -33.04 -27.48 -44.39
C PHE A 123 -34.35 -27.82 -43.67
N ARG A 124 -35.47 -27.70 -44.42
CA ARG A 124 -36.41 -28.82 -44.53
C ARG A 124 -37.16 -28.77 -45.86
N ASN A 125 -36.93 -29.83 -46.64
CA ASN A 125 -37.54 -30.32 -47.89
C ASN A 125 -38.79 -29.62 -48.43
#